data_AF-A0A7X8G4W9-F1
#
_entry.id   AF-A0A7X8G4W9-F1
#
_cell.length_a   1.000
_cell.length_b   1.000
_cell.length_c   1.000
_cell.angle_alpha   90.00
_cell.angle_beta   90.00
_cell.angle_gamma   90.00
#
_symmetry.space_group_name_H-M   'P 1'
#
loop_
_entity.id
_entity.type
_entity.pdbx_description
1 polymer ?
#
loop_
_entity_poly.entity_id
_entity_poly.type
_entity_poly.pdbx_seq_one_letter_code
_entity_poly.pdbx_strand_id
1 'polypeptide(L)'
;MGEIVDIIIIGAGPAGLSAAVNALTRGKTVRIFSNKENYLSKAERVDNHLGFYHMSGKELMDKFKEHAEAMGIEIEEGKAVNILPLGESFMV
;
A
#
# COMPACT_ATOMS: atom_id res chain seq x y z
N MET A 1 -16.34 16.25 7.99
CA MET A 1 -15.46 16.74 6.90
C MET A 1 -14.29 15.78 6.81
N GLY A 2 -13.86 15.41 5.60
CA GLY A 2 -12.69 14.53 5.43
C GLY A 2 -11.41 15.19 5.94
N GLU A 3 -10.48 14.38 6.42
CA GLU A 3 -9.15 14.82 6.86
C GLU A 3 -8.24 15.04 5.64
N ILE A 4 -7.51 16.16 5.63
CA ILE A 4 -6.51 16.45 4.59
C ILE A 4 -5.20 15.76 4.99
N VAL A 5 -4.64 14.97 4.07
CA VAL A 5 -3.34 14.32 4.22
C VAL A 5 -2.45 14.69 3.03
N ASP A 6 -1.14 14.51 3.17
CA ASP A 6 -0.19 14.80 2.09
C ASP A 6 -0.41 13.85 0.90
N ILE A 7 -0.68 12.56 1.18
CA ILE A 7 -0.74 11.51 0.15
C ILE A 7 -1.85 10.50 0.46
N ILE A 8 -2.67 10.18 -0.55
CA ILE A 8 -3.59 9.04 -0.55
C ILE A 8 -3.06 7.98 -1.53
N ILE A 9 -2.94 6.74 -1.07
CA ILE A 9 -2.49 5.59 -1.87
C ILE A 9 -3.67 4.67 -2.11
N ILE A 10 -3.96 4.37 -3.38
CA ILE A 10 -5.03 3.45 -3.77
C ILE A 10 -4.42 2.11 -4.19
N GLY A 11 -4.58 1.11 -3.33
CA GLY A 11 -4.09 -0.26 -3.50
C GLY A 11 -3.00 -0.63 -2.51
N ALA A 12 -3.16 -1.75 -1.79
CA ALA A 12 -2.23 -2.26 -0.79
C ALA A 12 -1.44 -3.49 -1.28
N GLY A 13 -1.01 -3.46 -2.55
CA GLY A 13 -0.02 -4.39 -3.09
C GLY A 13 1.42 -3.94 -2.78
N PRO A 14 2.44 -4.63 -3.34
CA PRO A 14 3.85 -4.30 -3.10
C PRO A 14 4.20 -2.84 -3.40
N ALA A 15 3.67 -2.29 -4.50
CA ALA A 15 3.91 -0.90 -4.89
C ALA A 15 3.30 0.10 -3.90
N GLY A 16 2.06 -0.11 -3.46
CA GLY A 16 1.38 0.77 -2.52
C GLY A 16 2.01 0.76 -1.13
N LEU A 17 2.37 -0.43 -0.63
CA LEU A 17 3.08 -0.55 0.65
C LEU A 17 4.48 0.08 0.59
N SER A 18 5.22 -0.14 -0.49
CA SER A 18 6.52 0.49 -0.70
C SER A 18 6.40 2.02 -0.76
N ALA A 19 5.38 2.55 -1.44
CA ALA A 19 5.10 3.98 -1.49
C ALA A 19 4.77 4.54 -0.10
N ALA A 20 3.95 3.84 0.70
CA ALA A 20 3.59 4.26 2.06
C ALA A 20 4.83 4.34 2.97
N VAL A 21 5.66 3.30 2.97
CA VAL A 21 6.93 3.26 3.73
C VAL A 21 7.84 4.43 3.35
N ASN A 22 7.97 4.69 2.04
CA ASN A 22 8.82 5.77 1.53
C ASN A 22 8.29 7.16 1.88
N ALA A 23 6.98 7.36 1.84
CA ALA A 23 6.34 8.62 2.19
C ALA A 23 6.46 8.90 3.68
N LEU A 24 6.19 7.91 4.53
CA LEU A 24 6.33 8.03 5.99
C LEU A 24 7.76 8.37 6.40
N THR A 25 8.76 7.70 5.79
CA THR A 25 10.19 7.97 6.04
C THR A 25 10.59 9.41 5.67
N ARG A 26 9.83 10.08 4.80
CA ARG A 26 10.02 11.48 4.40
C ARG A 26 9.18 12.47 5.22
N GLY A 27 8.56 12.01 6.31
CA GLY A 27 7.73 12.83 7.19
C GLY A 27 6.41 13.25 6.57
N LYS A 28 5.87 12.47 5.62
CA LYS A 28 4.56 12.71 5.01
C LYS A 28 3.46 11.93 5.71
N THR A 29 2.29 12.54 5.84
CA THR A 29 1.06 11.87 6.26
C THR A 29 0.47 11.08 5.09
N VAL A 30 0.08 9.83 5.35
CA VAL A 30 -0.35 8.90 4.31
C VAL A 30 -1.59 8.14 4.77
N ARG A 31 -2.54 7.96 3.86
CA ARG A 31 -3.63 6.99 4.01
C ARG A 31 -3.64 6.03 2.83
N ILE A 32 -3.91 4.76 3.10
CA ILE A 32 -3.92 3.72 2.07
C ILE A 32 -5.24 2.96 2.07
N PHE A 33 -5.90 2.90 0.91
CA PHE A 33 -7.17 2.22 0.72
C PHE A 33 -7.02 1.01 -0.19
N SER A 34 -7.58 -0.14 0.18
CA SER A 34 -7.55 -1.33 -0.67
C SER A 34 -8.75 -2.24 -0.49
N ASN A 35 -9.17 -2.89 -1.58
CA ASN A 35 -10.22 -3.92 -1.61
C ASN A 35 -9.66 -5.35 -1.48
N LYS A 36 -8.48 -5.53 -0.87
CA LYS A 36 -7.79 -6.82 -0.62
C LYS A 36 -7.30 -7.60 -1.86
N GLU A 37 -7.67 -7.22 -3.07
CA GLU A 37 -7.19 -7.87 -4.29
C GLU A 37 -5.72 -7.54 -4.56
N ASN A 38 -4.88 -8.56 -4.70
CA ASN A 38 -3.52 -8.39 -5.18
C ASN A 38 -3.09 -9.61 -6.03
N TYR A 39 -2.31 -9.37 -7.07
CA TYR A 39 -1.82 -10.42 -7.97
C TYR A 39 -0.67 -11.22 -7.37
N LEU A 40 0.15 -10.60 -6.52
CA LEU A 40 1.32 -11.26 -5.94
C LEU A 40 0.90 -12.49 -5.13
N SER A 41 -0.12 -12.39 -4.27
CA SER A 41 -0.63 -13.47 -3.45
C SER A 41 -1.14 -14.69 -4.23
N LYS A 42 -1.36 -14.56 -5.55
CA LYS A 42 -1.75 -15.67 -6.43
C LYS A 42 -0.56 -16.44 -6.99
N ALA A 43 0.66 -15.90 -6.88
CA ALA A 43 1.85 -16.58 -7.34
C ALA A 43 2.17 -17.77 -6.42
N GLU A 44 2.25 -18.97 -6.99
CA GLU A 44 2.63 -20.18 -6.25
C GLU A 44 4.06 -20.08 -5.71
N ARG A 45 4.94 -19.38 -6.45
CA ARG A 45 6.36 -19.26 -6.13
C ARG A 45 6.97 -17.98 -6.69
N VAL A 46 7.85 -17.36 -5.90
CA VAL A 46 8.60 -16.13 -6.19
C VAL A 46 10.06 -16.37 -5.81
N ASP A 47 10.93 -16.37 -6.82
CA ASP A 47 12.38 -16.58 -6.67
C ASP A 47 13.20 -15.35 -7.08
N ASN A 48 12.55 -14.33 -7.64
CA ASN A 48 13.18 -13.19 -8.30
C ASN A 48 13.07 -11.88 -7.50
N HIS A 49 12.78 -11.96 -6.20
CA HIS A 49 12.78 -10.80 -5.32
C HIS A 49 14.00 -10.82 -4.41
N LEU A 50 14.96 -9.92 -4.63
CA LEU A 50 16.16 -9.85 -3.79
C LEU A 50 15.78 -9.70 -2.30
N GLY A 51 16.43 -10.48 -1.43
CA GLY A 51 16.11 -10.58 0.00
C GLY A 51 15.07 -11.65 0.36
N PHE A 52 14.32 -12.17 -0.61
CA PHE A 52 13.30 -13.21 -0.39
C PHE A 52 13.38 -14.28 -1.50
N TYR A 53 13.84 -15.48 -1.14
CA TYR A 53 14.02 -16.60 -2.08
C TYR A 53 13.14 -17.79 -1.67
N HIS A 54 12.60 -18.53 -2.65
CA HIS A 54 11.74 -19.70 -2.41
C HIS A 54 10.51 -19.40 -1.53
N MET A 55 9.80 -18.32 -1.82
CA MET A 55 8.54 -17.99 -1.12
C MET A 55 7.36 -18.06 -2.06
N SER A 56 6.20 -18.45 -1.56
CA SER A 56 4.95 -18.17 -2.25
C SER A 56 4.70 -16.66 -2.28
N GLY A 57 3.92 -16.20 -3.25
CA GLY A 57 3.55 -14.80 -3.31
C GLY A 57 2.65 -14.36 -2.16
N LYS A 58 1.93 -15.30 -1.52
CA LYS A 58 1.18 -15.02 -0.28
C LYS A 58 2.14 -14.71 0.87
N GLU A 59 3.14 -15.56 1.12
CA GLU A 59 4.13 -15.34 2.19
C GLU A 59 4.89 -14.03 1.99
N LEU A 60 5.28 -13.72 0.75
CA LEU A 60 5.96 -12.47 0.43
C LEU A 60 5.07 -11.25 0.69
N MET A 61 3.79 -11.31 0.32
CA MET A 61 2.83 -10.25 0.61
C MET A 61 2.60 -10.06 2.11
N ASP A 62 2.54 -11.15 2.88
CA ASP A 62 2.41 -11.10 4.34
C ASP A 62 3.64 -10.42 4.97
N LYS A 63 4.85 -10.69 4.47
CA LYS A 63 6.08 -10.00 4.90
C LYS A 63 6.06 -8.50 4.61
N PHE A 64 5.51 -8.09 3.46
CA PHE A 64 5.37 -6.65 3.15
C PHE A 64 4.38 -5.95 4.06
N LYS A 65 3.27 -6.61 4.40
CA LYS A 65 2.28 -6.06 5.35
C LYS A 65 2.86 -5.96 6.75
N GLU A 66 3.53 -7.00 7.25
CA GLU A 66 4.20 -7.01 8.54
C GLU A 66 5.17 -5.83 8.69
N HIS A 67 5.97 -5.55 7.66
CA HIS A 67 6.86 -4.39 7.65
C HIS A 67 6.09 -3.06 7.69
N ALA A 68 5.05 -2.91 6.88
CA ALA A 68 4.24 -1.69 6.86
C ALA A 68 3.55 -1.45 8.22
N GLU A 69 2.95 -2.49 8.80
CA GLU A 69 2.30 -2.45 10.11
C GLU A 69 3.29 -2.12 11.23
N ALA A 70 4.51 -2.69 11.19
CA ALA A 70 5.57 -2.36 12.15
C ALA A 70 6.03 -0.89 12.07
N MET A 71 5.82 -0.23 10.93
CA MET A 71 6.04 1.21 10.76
C MET A 71 4.81 2.06 11.12
N GLY A 72 3.71 1.46 11.57
CA GLY A 72 2.47 2.16 11.89
C GLY A 72 1.62 2.53 10.67
N ILE A 73 1.82 1.85 9.53
CA ILE A 73 0.99 2.05 8.33
C ILE A 73 -0.23 1.14 8.43
N GLU A 74 -1.40 1.73 8.53
CA GLU A 74 -2.68 1.02 8.58
C GLU A 74 -3.32 0.94 7.19
N ILE A 75 -3.78 -0.26 6.81
CA ILE A 75 -4.50 -0.48 5.54
C ILE A 75 -6.00 -0.34 5.78
N GLU A 76 -6.60 0.66 5.15
CA GLU A 76 -8.05 0.87 5.22
C GLU A 76 -8.77 0.07 4.13
N GLU A 77 -9.82 -0.64 4.53
CA GLU A 77 -10.67 -1.34 3.57
C GLU A 77 -11.53 -0.33 2.82
N GLY A 78 -11.33 -0.25 1.50
CA GLY A 78 -12.03 0.72 0.68
C GLY A 78 -11.66 0.61 -0.80
N LYS A 79 -12.58 1.04 -1.66
CA LYS A 79 -12.37 1.14 -3.10
C LYS A 79 -12.64 2.57 -3.53
N ALA A 80 -11.61 3.26 -4.00
CA ALA A 80 -11.81 4.57 -4.63
C ALA A 80 -12.66 4.39 -5.90
N VAL A 81 -13.74 5.18 -5.98
CA VAL A 81 -14.66 5.16 -7.14
C VAL A 81 -14.40 6.34 -8.06
N ASN A 82 -14.01 7.49 -7.49
CA ASN A 82 -13.70 8.70 -8.24
C ASN A 82 -12.49 9.40 -7.60
N ILE A 83 -11.76 10.15 -8.42
CA ILE A 83 -10.73 11.08 -7.96
C ILE A 83 -11.01 12.40 -8.65
N LEU A 84 -11.34 13.42 -7.88
CA LEU A 84 -11.76 14.74 -8.36
C LEU A 84 -10.67 15.77 -8.06
N PRO A 85 -10.17 16.53 -9.06
CA PRO A 85 -9.25 17.62 -8.82
C PRO A 85 -9.98 18.80 -8.13
N LEU A 86 -9.36 19.35 -7.10
CA LEU A 86 -9.83 20.51 -6.33
C LEU A 86 -8.71 21.56 -6.24
N GLY A 87 -8.36 22.13 -7.39
CA GLY A 87 -7.27 23.11 -7.51
C GLY A 87 -5.93 22.45 -7.18
N GLU A 88 -5.39 22.75 -5.99
CA GLU A 88 -4.11 22.22 -5.50
C GLU A 88 -4.23 20.88 -4.74
N SER A 89 -5.46 20.35 -4.59
CA SER A 89 -5.71 19.09 -3.87
C SER A 89 -6.59 18.14 -4.67
N PHE A 90 -6.80 16.93 -4.15
CA PHE A 90 -7.70 15.92 -4.71
C PHE A 90 -8.73 15.49 -3.66
N MET A 91 -9.94 15.21 -4.12
CA MET A 91 -10.95 14.47 -3.36
C MET A 91 -11.04 13.06 -3.94
N VAL A 92 -10.92 12.05 -3.08
CA VAL A 92 -10.90 10.63 -3.44
C VAL A 92 -12.04 9.90 -2.74
#